data_AF-A0AAX6M9C6-F1
#
_entry.id   AF-A0AAX6M9C6-F1
#
_cell.length_a   1.000
_cell.length_b   1.000
_cell.length_c   1.000
_cell.angle_alpha   90.00
_cell.angle_beta   90.00
_cell.angle_gamma   90.00
#
_symmetry.space_group_name_H-M   'P 1'
#
loop_
_entity.id
_entity.type
_entity.pdbx_description
1 polymer ?
#
loop_
_entity_poly.entity_id
_entity_poly.type
_entity_poly.pdbx_seq_one_letter_code
_entity_poly.pdbx_strand_id
1 'polypeptide(L)'
;MTPENKELTDKNIEAMKADSVTNLWHGIREGIRLFDGEDNTGRVPAVMILTDGLPNYMCPGQGYVPKIRSTWEALPATLHTFGFGYEIRSGLLKSIGEIGSGNYSFIPDAGMIGTVFVHAVAHLQTTYATKCTLQITTPKGTRLRTTAGKVIDKQEHEEVGINRLVIKLDNLQYGQSRDIYLENIDSQGCRVVMKEADILGELRYSRMRATEFCVLASGAGINTIILPEPQIAYHQSRSMICEFLSSVFPLQPDDEYETLKDIDLEHYQLAFQRLLDNIPARFFDDDYNKSLMADLVGDPPSGQVNLALSKQEYFSRWGCHYFFSLWNAHSKQL
;
A
#
# COMPACT_ATOMS: atom_id res chain seq x y z
N MET A 1 12.24 -21.37 -17.46
CA MET A 1 13.63 -21.00 -17.79
C MET A 1 14.40 -22.25 -18.14
N THR A 2 15.12 -22.28 -19.27
CA THR A 2 15.94 -23.44 -19.67
C THR A 2 17.16 -23.59 -18.74
N PRO A 3 17.79 -24.78 -18.66
CA PRO A 3 19.03 -24.97 -17.90
C PRO A 3 20.15 -24.00 -18.33
N GLU A 4 20.30 -23.78 -19.64
CA GLU A 4 21.30 -22.87 -20.21
C GLU A 4 21.09 -21.42 -19.74
N ASN A 5 19.85 -20.93 -19.74
CA ASN A 5 19.55 -19.58 -19.26
C ASN A 5 19.74 -19.44 -17.75
N LYS A 6 19.56 -20.51 -16.97
CA LYS A 6 19.91 -20.52 -15.53
C LYS A 6 21.40 -20.33 -15.33
N GLU A 7 22.23 -21.14 -16.00
CA GLU A 7 23.69 -21.03 -15.87
C GLU A 7 24.21 -19.65 -16.31
N LEU A 8 23.66 -19.08 -17.39
CA LEU A 8 24.00 -17.72 -17.82
C LEU A 8 23.59 -16.67 -16.77
N THR A 9 22.43 -16.84 -16.15
CA THR A 9 21.93 -15.91 -15.12
C THR A 9 22.82 -15.95 -13.88
N ASP A 10 23.19 -17.15 -13.43
CA ASP A 10 24.08 -17.35 -12.27
C ASP A 10 25.44 -16.69 -12.52
N LYS A 11 26.05 -16.90 -13.69
CA LYS A 11 27.30 -16.23 -14.08
C LYS A 11 27.21 -14.70 -14.06
N ASN A 12 26.09 -14.14 -14.54
CA ASN A 12 25.89 -12.69 -14.54
C ASN A 12 25.74 -12.13 -13.12
N ILE A 13 25.01 -12.83 -12.24
CA ILE A 13 24.84 -12.45 -10.83
C ILE A 13 26.19 -12.49 -10.10
N GLU A 14 26.97 -13.55 -10.28
CA GLU A 14 28.30 -13.71 -9.65
C GLU A 14 29.31 -12.66 -10.15
N ALA A 15 29.14 -12.16 -11.36
CA ALA A 15 30.00 -11.12 -11.92
C ALA A 15 29.67 -9.69 -11.43
N MET A 16 28.50 -9.48 -10.80
CA MET A 16 28.11 -8.16 -10.29
C MET A 16 29.07 -7.69 -9.18
N LYS A 17 29.39 -6.39 -9.20
CA LYS A 17 30.25 -5.76 -8.20
C LYS A 17 29.61 -4.45 -7.73
N ALA A 18 29.79 -4.14 -6.45
CA ALA A 18 29.41 -2.86 -5.91
C ALA A 18 30.24 -1.74 -6.55
N ASP A 19 29.58 -0.61 -6.80
CA ASP A 19 30.18 0.64 -7.26
C ASP A 19 29.59 1.80 -6.44
N SER A 20 30.06 3.02 -6.67
CA SER A 20 29.92 4.17 -5.77
C SER A 20 28.63 5.00 -5.90
N VAL A 21 27.82 4.79 -6.94
CA VAL A 21 26.66 5.65 -7.24
C VAL A 21 25.38 4.86 -7.48
N THR A 22 24.24 5.50 -7.18
CA THR A 22 22.91 4.90 -7.32
C THR A 22 22.08 5.70 -8.32
N ASN A 23 21.94 5.16 -9.52
CA ASN A 23 21.06 5.71 -10.57
C ASN A 23 19.72 4.94 -10.61
N LEU A 24 18.86 5.24 -9.63
CA LEU A 24 17.58 4.57 -9.48
C LEU A 24 16.66 4.77 -10.70
N TRP A 25 16.66 5.98 -11.27
CA TRP A 25 15.80 6.30 -12.41
C TRP A 25 16.15 5.47 -13.65
N HIS A 26 17.45 5.29 -13.92
CA HIS A 26 17.90 4.45 -15.02
C HIS A 26 17.48 2.99 -14.82
N GLY A 27 17.64 2.46 -13.61
CA GLY A 27 17.20 1.10 -13.27
C GLY A 27 15.70 0.89 -13.50
N ILE A 28 14.87 1.83 -13.05
CA ILE A 28 13.42 1.80 -13.27
C ILE A 28 13.09 1.81 -14.78
N ARG A 29 13.71 2.72 -15.52
CA ARG A 29 13.45 2.88 -16.96
C ARG A 29 13.85 1.64 -17.75
N GLU A 30 15.05 1.10 -17.53
CA GLU A 30 15.48 -0.11 -18.24
C GLU A 30 14.65 -1.32 -17.83
N GLY A 31 14.27 -1.45 -16.55
CA GLY A 31 13.39 -2.53 -16.08
C GLY A 31 12.01 -2.49 -16.74
N ILE A 32 11.42 -1.31 -16.91
CA ILE A 32 10.13 -1.15 -17.60
C ILE A 32 10.25 -1.43 -19.10
N ARG A 33 11.35 -1.02 -19.75
CA ARG A 33 11.59 -1.25 -21.18
C ARG A 33 11.64 -2.73 -21.57
N LEU A 34 11.95 -3.62 -20.64
CA LEU A 34 11.93 -5.07 -20.89
C LEU A 34 10.52 -5.60 -21.23
N PHE A 35 9.47 -4.81 -20.98
CA PHE A 35 8.09 -5.16 -21.34
C PHE A 35 7.64 -4.50 -22.65
N ASP A 36 8.47 -3.68 -23.30
CA ASP A 36 8.12 -3.02 -24.55
C ASP A 36 7.97 -4.06 -25.68
N GLY A 37 6.80 -4.08 -26.33
CA GLY A 37 6.51 -5.01 -27.42
C GLY A 37 6.14 -6.43 -26.98
N GLU A 38 6.02 -6.69 -25.68
CA GLU A 38 5.52 -7.98 -25.16
C GLU A 38 3.99 -8.00 -25.14
N ASP A 39 3.42 -9.09 -25.66
CA ASP A 39 1.97 -9.30 -25.64
C ASP A 39 1.47 -9.71 -24.26
N ASN A 40 0.22 -9.34 -23.97
CA ASN A 40 -0.44 -9.68 -22.71
C ASN A 40 -0.88 -11.17 -22.72
N THR A 41 0.06 -12.04 -22.36
CA THR A 41 -0.10 -13.51 -22.43
C THR A 41 -0.83 -14.13 -21.22
N GLY A 42 -1.38 -13.31 -20.30
CA GLY A 42 -1.95 -13.80 -19.03
C GLY A 42 -0.93 -13.94 -17.90
N ARG A 43 0.32 -13.49 -18.09
CA ARG A 43 1.35 -13.42 -17.05
C ARG A 43 1.14 -12.18 -16.19
N VAL A 44 1.64 -12.21 -14.95
CA VAL A 44 1.65 -11.05 -14.05
C VAL A 44 3.00 -10.34 -14.19
N PRO A 45 3.09 -9.20 -14.92
CA PRO A 45 4.33 -8.47 -15.09
C PRO A 45 4.67 -7.68 -13.82
N ALA A 46 5.92 -7.79 -13.38
CA ALA A 46 6.42 -7.10 -12.19
C ALA A 46 7.89 -6.68 -12.36
N VAL A 47 8.22 -5.50 -11.86
CA VAL A 47 9.59 -5.00 -11.70
C VAL A 47 9.91 -5.00 -10.21
N MET A 48 11.00 -5.65 -9.81
CA MET A 48 11.51 -5.64 -8.44
C MET A 48 12.71 -4.69 -8.37
N ILE A 49 12.56 -3.60 -7.62
CA ILE A 49 13.55 -2.55 -7.43
C ILE A 49 14.20 -2.78 -6.07
N LEU A 50 15.49 -3.09 -6.06
CA LEU A 50 16.26 -3.38 -4.86
C LEU A 50 17.28 -2.26 -4.64
N THR A 51 17.34 -1.69 -3.45
CA THR A 51 18.37 -0.68 -3.13
C THR A 51 18.71 -0.64 -1.64
N ASP A 52 19.99 -0.49 -1.34
CA ASP A 52 20.57 -0.31 -0.01
C ASP A 52 21.08 1.12 0.23
N GLY A 53 20.79 2.05 -0.69
CA GLY A 53 21.36 3.40 -0.67
C GLY A 53 20.44 4.48 -1.23
N LEU A 54 20.94 5.72 -1.16
CA LEU A 54 20.24 6.90 -1.62
C LEU A 54 20.50 7.16 -3.12
N PRO A 55 19.47 7.42 -3.94
CA PRO A 55 19.67 7.81 -5.32
C PRO A 55 20.40 9.15 -5.39
N ASN A 56 21.55 9.18 -6.08
CA ASN A 56 22.46 10.32 -6.10
C ASN A 56 22.99 10.68 -7.50
N TYR A 57 22.61 9.92 -8.53
CA TYR A 57 23.07 10.14 -9.90
C TYR A 57 21.90 10.17 -10.90
N MET A 58 21.86 11.21 -11.74
CA MET A 58 20.82 11.45 -12.75
C MET A 58 19.38 11.38 -12.21
N CYS A 59 19.16 11.84 -10.98
CA CYS A 59 17.83 11.94 -10.39
C CYS A 59 16.94 12.89 -11.21
N PRO A 60 15.66 12.56 -11.49
CA PRO A 60 14.76 13.44 -12.22
C PRO A 60 14.54 14.76 -11.48
N GLY A 61 14.79 15.90 -12.15
CA GLY A 61 14.66 17.22 -11.52
C GLY A 61 13.24 17.59 -11.06
N GLN A 62 12.21 16.97 -11.66
CA GLN A 62 10.80 17.14 -11.27
C GLN A 62 10.33 16.13 -10.20
N GLY A 63 11.23 15.31 -9.65
CA GLY A 63 10.88 14.18 -8.77
C GLY A 63 10.59 12.90 -9.54
N TYR A 64 10.68 11.76 -8.84
CA TYR A 64 10.48 10.44 -9.44
C TYR A 64 9.03 10.17 -9.80
N VAL A 65 8.10 10.48 -8.89
CA VAL A 65 6.67 10.20 -9.07
C VAL A 65 6.08 10.99 -10.24
N PRO A 66 6.31 12.31 -10.39
CA PRO A 66 5.80 13.06 -11.53
C PRO A 66 6.47 12.63 -12.83
N LYS A 67 7.74 12.20 -12.76
CA LYS A 67 8.45 11.64 -13.92
C LYS A 67 7.84 10.33 -14.38
N ILE A 68 7.48 9.41 -13.48
CA ILE A 68 6.78 8.18 -13.81
C ILE A 68 5.44 8.52 -14.50
N ARG A 69 4.60 9.38 -13.89
CA ARG A 69 3.30 9.80 -14.47
C ARG A 69 3.44 10.40 -15.86
N SER A 70 4.44 11.25 -16.07
CA SER A 70 4.63 11.92 -17.38
C SER A 70 5.23 11.00 -18.45
N THR A 71 5.90 9.92 -18.05
CA THR A 71 6.61 9.03 -18.98
C THR A 71 5.72 7.89 -19.45
N TRP A 72 4.85 7.38 -18.56
CA TRP A 72 3.95 6.26 -18.87
C TRP A 72 2.51 6.63 -18.54
N GLU A 73 1.63 6.58 -19.55
CA GLU A 73 0.18 6.71 -19.36
C GLU A 73 -0.38 5.54 -18.53
N ALA A 74 0.11 4.34 -18.81
CA ALA A 74 -0.13 3.14 -18.01
C ALA A 74 1.16 2.33 -17.89
N LEU A 75 1.51 1.91 -16.67
CA LEU A 75 2.67 1.07 -16.45
C LEU A 75 2.41 -0.36 -16.96
N PRO A 76 3.36 -0.97 -17.69
CA PRO A 76 3.21 -2.33 -18.21
C PRO A 76 3.41 -3.39 -17.14
N ALA A 77 4.00 -3.04 -15.99
CA ALA A 77 4.33 -3.94 -14.89
C ALA A 77 4.12 -3.23 -13.54
N THR A 78 3.82 -4.00 -12.50
CA THR A 78 3.79 -3.43 -11.14
C THR A 78 5.20 -3.17 -10.61
N LEU A 79 5.38 -2.06 -9.89
CA LEU A 79 6.68 -1.71 -9.33
C LEU A 79 6.73 -2.09 -7.85
N HIS A 80 7.57 -3.05 -7.49
CA HIS A 80 7.82 -3.44 -6.11
C HIS A 80 9.18 -2.90 -5.69
N THR A 81 9.26 -2.29 -4.51
CA THR A 81 10.47 -1.66 -4.00
C THR A 81 10.92 -2.31 -2.69
N PHE A 82 12.19 -2.67 -2.61
CA PHE A 82 12.83 -3.31 -1.46
C PHE A 82 13.99 -2.44 -1.00
N GLY A 83 13.88 -1.90 0.21
CA GLY A 83 14.91 -1.07 0.83
C GLY A 83 15.70 -1.88 1.85
N PHE A 84 17.03 -1.93 1.70
CA PHE A 84 17.93 -2.67 2.59
C PHE A 84 18.70 -1.72 3.50
N GLY A 85 18.76 -2.04 4.80
CA GLY A 85 19.49 -1.23 5.77
C GLY A 85 18.84 0.14 6.03
N TYR A 86 19.57 1.02 6.71
CA TYR A 86 18.99 2.21 7.36
C TYR A 86 19.27 3.53 6.60
N GLU A 87 20.04 3.50 5.53
CA GLU A 87 20.39 4.69 4.73
C GLU A 87 19.68 4.68 3.38
N ILE A 88 18.35 4.60 3.44
CA ILE A 88 17.45 4.51 2.29
C ILE A 88 16.39 5.61 2.33
N ARG A 89 15.94 6.03 1.14
CA ARG A 89 14.86 7.02 0.97
C ARG A 89 13.51 6.30 0.95
N SER A 90 13.07 5.76 2.08
CA SER A 90 11.88 4.90 2.15
C SER A 90 10.59 5.56 1.69
N GLY A 91 10.43 6.86 1.93
CA GLY A 91 9.29 7.61 1.44
C GLY A 91 9.24 7.65 -0.10
N LEU A 92 10.39 7.81 -0.77
CA LEU A 92 10.50 7.65 -2.22
C LEU A 92 10.13 6.24 -2.68
N LEU A 93 10.70 5.21 -2.04
CA LEU A 93 10.43 3.82 -2.39
C LEU A 93 8.94 3.48 -2.23
N LYS A 94 8.32 3.88 -1.10
CA LYS A 94 6.89 3.78 -0.87
C LYS A 94 6.07 4.47 -1.96
N SER A 95 6.46 5.68 -2.37
CA SER A 95 5.75 6.46 -3.38
C SER A 95 5.84 5.81 -4.77
N ILE A 96 7.02 5.29 -5.15
CA ILE A 96 7.23 4.52 -6.39
C ILE A 96 6.38 3.25 -6.37
N GLY A 97 6.39 2.51 -5.26
CA GLY A 97 5.61 1.29 -5.10
C GLY A 97 4.10 1.56 -5.20
N GLU A 98 3.63 2.63 -4.57
CA GLU A 98 2.22 3.02 -4.59
C GLU A 98 1.75 3.42 -5.99
N ILE A 99 2.49 4.30 -6.68
CA ILE A 99 2.10 4.70 -8.04
C ILE A 99 2.23 3.56 -9.05
N GLY A 100 3.18 2.66 -8.82
CA GLY A 100 3.36 1.43 -9.58
C GLY A 100 2.41 0.30 -9.21
N SER A 101 1.39 0.53 -8.37
CA SER A 101 0.46 -0.49 -7.90
C SER A 101 1.13 -1.74 -7.28
N GLY A 102 2.36 -1.61 -6.80
CA GLY A 102 3.12 -2.64 -6.12
C GLY A 102 3.30 -2.36 -4.63
N ASN A 103 4.32 -2.97 -4.04
CA ASN A 103 4.56 -2.94 -2.59
C ASN A 103 5.91 -2.34 -2.25
N TYR A 104 5.98 -1.67 -1.10
CA TYR A 104 7.24 -1.35 -0.43
C TYR A 104 7.51 -2.32 0.72
N SER A 105 8.76 -2.76 0.85
CA SER A 105 9.21 -3.60 1.94
C SER A 105 10.55 -3.10 2.49
N PHE A 106 10.58 -2.89 3.79
CA PHE A 106 11.79 -2.56 4.53
C PHE A 106 12.49 -3.84 5.01
N ILE A 107 13.81 -3.94 4.77
CA ILE A 107 14.64 -5.07 5.15
C ILE A 107 15.80 -4.56 6.03
N PRO A 108 15.70 -4.67 7.37
CA PRO A 108 16.72 -4.13 8.27
C PRO A 108 18.03 -4.94 8.25
N ASP A 109 17.95 -6.24 7.97
CA ASP A 109 19.09 -7.16 7.96
C ASP A 109 18.87 -8.36 7.04
N ALA A 110 19.95 -9.10 6.79
CA ALA A 110 19.98 -10.23 5.85
C ALA A 110 19.06 -11.40 6.24
N GLY A 111 18.73 -11.55 7.53
CA GLY A 111 17.87 -12.62 8.03
C GLY A 111 16.43 -12.51 7.52
N MET A 112 15.98 -11.30 7.18
CA MET A 112 14.62 -11.07 6.67
C MET A 112 14.49 -11.16 5.15
N ILE A 113 15.60 -11.22 4.40
CA ILE A 113 15.59 -11.23 2.92
C ILE A 113 14.77 -12.40 2.40
N GLY A 114 15.03 -13.61 2.90
CA GLY A 114 14.33 -14.82 2.45
C GLY A 114 12.82 -14.70 2.62
N THR A 115 12.38 -14.32 3.82
CA THR A 115 10.95 -14.15 4.15
C THR A 115 10.28 -13.12 3.25
N VAL A 116 10.88 -11.94 3.09
CA VAL A 116 10.30 -10.85 2.29
C VAL A 116 10.19 -11.25 0.81
N PHE A 117 11.22 -11.89 0.23
CA PHE A 117 11.19 -12.32 -1.16
C PHE A 117 10.22 -13.48 -1.40
N VAL A 118 10.15 -14.45 -0.48
CA VAL A 118 9.16 -15.54 -0.55
C VAL A 118 7.75 -14.95 -0.54
N HIS A 119 7.45 -14.00 0.34
CA HIS A 119 6.16 -13.32 0.35
C HIS A 119 5.88 -12.55 -0.94
N ALA A 120 6.86 -11.81 -1.48
CA ALA A 120 6.70 -11.07 -2.72
C ALA A 120 6.40 -11.99 -3.92
N VAL A 121 7.15 -13.09 -4.06
CA VAL A 121 6.93 -14.07 -5.13
C VAL A 121 5.59 -14.78 -4.94
N ALA A 122 5.24 -15.20 -3.72
CA ALA A 122 3.95 -15.82 -3.44
C ALA A 122 2.80 -14.89 -3.81
N HIS A 123 2.87 -13.61 -3.44
CA HIS A 123 1.88 -12.59 -3.79
C HIS A 123 1.72 -12.41 -5.31
N LEU A 124 2.82 -12.42 -6.06
CA LEU A 124 2.77 -12.39 -7.53
C LEU A 124 2.11 -13.64 -8.12
N GLN A 125 2.46 -14.82 -7.61
CA GLN A 125 1.93 -16.10 -8.09
C GLN A 125 0.46 -16.31 -7.73
N THR A 126 -0.04 -15.69 -6.66
CA THR A 126 -1.44 -15.74 -6.26
C THR A 126 -2.27 -14.60 -6.85
N THR A 127 -1.71 -13.70 -7.66
CA THR A 127 -2.45 -12.59 -8.26
C THR A 127 -3.48 -13.11 -9.28
N TYR A 128 -4.74 -12.89 -8.99
CA TYR A 128 -5.89 -13.26 -9.82
C TYR A 128 -6.25 -12.16 -10.83
N ALA A 129 -6.24 -10.92 -10.37
CA ALA A 129 -6.65 -9.77 -11.16
C ALA A 129 -5.78 -8.54 -10.87
N THR A 130 -5.60 -7.71 -11.88
CA THR A 130 -4.83 -6.46 -11.86
C THR A 130 -5.70 -5.30 -12.32
N LYS A 131 -5.25 -4.06 -12.09
CA LYS A 131 -6.00 -2.83 -12.43
C LYS A 131 -7.41 -2.81 -11.82
N CYS A 132 -7.54 -3.35 -10.61
CA CYS A 132 -8.82 -3.48 -9.94
C CYS A 132 -9.28 -2.11 -9.45
N THR A 133 -10.50 -1.72 -9.84
CA THR A 133 -11.12 -0.47 -9.43
C THR A 133 -12.53 -0.77 -8.95
N LEU A 134 -12.83 -0.41 -7.71
CA LEU A 134 -14.18 -0.46 -7.16
C LEU A 134 -14.79 0.92 -7.21
N GLN A 135 -15.89 1.04 -7.93
CA GLN A 135 -16.72 2.24 -7.94
C GLN A 135 -17.96 2.00 -7.11
N ILE A 136 -18.25 2.92 -6.21
CA ILE A 136 -19.44 2.90 -5.36
C ILE A 136 -20.29 4.11 -5.72
N THR A 137 -21.56 3.86 -6.05
CA THR A 137 -22.54 4.89 -6.38
C THR A 137 -23.61 4.90 -5.31
N THR A 138 -23.85 6.07 -4.72
CA THR A 138 -24.86 6.27 -3.69
C THR A 138 -25.78 7.46 -4.02
N PRO A 139 -26.98 7.54 -3.44
CA PRO A 139 -27.84 8.71 -3.56
C PRO A 139 -27.16 9.94 -2.95
N LYS A 140 -27.51 11.15 -3.43
CA LYS A 140 -26.92 12.42 -2.98
C LYS A 140 -26.92 12.62 -1.45
N GLY A 141 -27.90 12.06 -0.73
CA GLY A 141 -28.01 12.14 0.73
C GLY A 141 -27.00 11.30 1.51
N THR A 142 -26.27 10.39 0.85
CA THR A 142 -25.27 9.51 1.45
C THR A 142 -23.92 9.79 0.80
N ARG A 143 -22.97 10.33 1.57
CA ARG A 143 -21.61 10.61 1.09
C ARG A 143 -20.64 9.70 1.82
N LEU A 144 -19.99 8.81 1.07
CA LEU A 144 -19.02 7.88 1.61
C LEU A 144 -17.60 8.42 1.47
N ARG A 145 -16.76 8.17 2.49
CA ARG A 145 -15.34 8.50 2.51
C ARG A 145 -14.51 7.27 2.86
N THR A 146 -13.40 7.08 2.15
CA THR A 146 -12.38 6.07 2.48
C THR A 146 -11.64 6.44 3.75
N THR A 147 -11.38 5.46 4.62
CA THR A 147 -10.73 5.68 5.91
C THR A 147 -9.25 5.25 5.96
N ALA A 148 -8.71 4.69 4.87
CA ALA A 148 -7.35 4.12 4.81
C ALA A 148 -6.20 5.15 4.73
N GLY A 149 -6.44 6.43 5.10
CA GLY A 149 -5.42 7.51 5.08
C GLY A 149 -5.29 8.24 3.72
N LYS A 150 -4.27 9.10 3.60
CA LYS A 150 -3.94 9.83 2.36
C LYS A 150 -3.28 8.89 1.35
N VAL A 151 -3.96 8.63 0.24
CA VAL A 151 -3.45 7.86 -0.91
C VAL A 151 -3.20 8.86 -2.03
N ILE A 152 -2.15 8.66 -2.83
CA ILE A 152 -1.74 9.62 -3.87
C ILE A 152 -2.83 9.78 -4.95
N ASP A 153 -3.64 8.76 -5.21
CA ASP A 153 -4.77 8.82 -6.15
C ASP A 153 -6.13 8.73 -5.41
N LYS A 154 -6.72 9.87 -5.03
CA LYS A 154 -8.15 9.95 -4.66
C LYS A 154 -8.91 10.79 -5.68
N GLN A 155 -9.94 10.19 -6.29
CA GLN A 155 -10.88 10.89 -7.16
C GLN A 155 -12.29 10.75 -6.59
N GLU A 156 -12.80 11.83 -6.00
CA GLU A 156 -14.22 11.99 -5.65
C GLU A 156 -14.88 12.82 -6.76
N HIS A 157 -15.96 12.31 -7.35
CA HIS A 157 -16.76 13.06 -8.32
C HIS A 157 -18.21 13.13 -7.87
N GLU A 158 -18.74 14.35 -7.77
CA GLU A 158 -20.16 14.61 -7.53
C GLU A 158 -20.84 14.89 -8.88
N GLU A 159 -21.84 14.08 -9.24
CA GLU A 159 -22.70 14.28 -10.41
C GLU A 159 -24.12 14.66 -9.98
N VAL A 160 -24.94 15.18 -10.90
CA VAL A 160 -26.30 15.66 -10.57
C VAL A 160 -27.18 14.47 -10.13
N GLY A 161 -27.38 14.34 -8.82
CA GLY A 161 -28.32 13.39 -8.21
C GLY A 161 -27.67 12.16 -7.56
N ILE A 162 -26.38 11.90 -7.80
CA ILE A 162 -25.65 10.73 -7.29
C ILE A 162 -24.23 11.12 -6.82
N ASN A 163 -23.74 10.43 -5.79
CA ASN A 163 -22.36 10.51 -5.33
C ASN A 163 -21.59 9.30 -5.86
N ARG A 164 -20.39 9.53 -6.43
CA ARG A 164 -19.54 8.46 -6.96
C ARG A 164 -18.18 8.48 -6.28
N LEU A 165 -17.85 7.37 -5.63
CA LEU A 165 -16.55 7.13 -5.01
C LEU A 165 -15.81 6.06 -5.82
N VAL A 166 -14.61 6.37 -6.31
CA VAL A 166 -13.76 5.43 -7.03
C VAL A 166 -12.57 5.05 -6.14
N ILE A 167 -12.42 3.76 -5.87
CA ILE A 167 -11.38 3.19 -5.01
C ILE A 167 -10.50 2.29 -5.88
N LYS A 168 -9.22 2.64 -5.97
CA LYS A 168 -8.22 1.81 -6.64
C LYS A 168 -7.79 0.68 -5.70
N LEU A 169 -8.09 -0.56 -6.08
CA LEU A 169 -7.78 -1.78 -5.32
C LEU A 169 -6.47 -2.45 -5.77
N ASP A 170 -5.84 -1.94 -6.82
CA ASP A 170 -4.63 -2.48 -7.45
C ASP A 170 -4.78 -3.95 -7.87
N ASN A 171 -4.17 -4.88 -7.12
CA ASN A 171 -4.10 -6.30 -7.42
C ASN A 171 -4.90 -7.11 -6.40
N LEU A 172 -5.72 -8.04 -6.90
CA LEU A 172 -6.46 -9.01 -6.09
C LEU A 172 -5.82 -10.38 -6.16
N GLN A 173 -5.67 -11.05 -5.02
CA GLN A 173 -5.08 -12.38 -4.91
C GLN A 173 -6.14 -13.46 -4.66
N TYR A 174 -5.85 -14.68 -5.09
CA TYR A 174 -6.64 -15.86 -4.74
C TYR A 174 -6.63 -16.08 -3.22
N GLY A 175 -7.81 -16.38 -2.67
CA GLY A 175 -7.96 -16.73 -1.25
C GLY A 175 -7.79 -15.57 -0.27
N GLN A 176 -7.65 -14.34 -0.75
CA GLN A 176 -7.53 -13.15 0.09
C GLN A 176 -8.66 -12.16 -0.23
N SER A 177 -9.52 -11.90 0.75
CA SER A 177 -10.56 -10.87 0.62
C SER A 177 -9.95 -9.46 0.64
N ARG A 178 -10.70 -8.52 0.06
CA ARG A 178 -10.50 -7.08 0.24
C ARG A 178 -11.74 -6.52 0.89
N ASP A 179 -11.59 -6.09 2.13
CA ASP A 179 -12.65 -5.63 2.99
C ASP A 179 -12.42 -4.16 3.30
N ILE A 180 -13.25 -3.31 2.69
CA ILE A 180 -13.10 -1.86 2.72
C ILE A 180 -14.05 -1.30 3.78
N TYR A 181 -13.50 -0.58 4.76
CA TYR A 181 -14.29 0.22 5.69
C TYR A 181 -14.51 1.62 5.12
N LEU A 182 -15.77 2.08 5.12
CA LEU A 182 -16.17 3.39 4.60
C LEU A 182 -16.99 4.14 5.64
N GLU A 183 -16.76 5.44 5.74
CA GLU A 183 -17.51 6.31 6.62
C GLU A 183 -18.56 7.09 5.85
N ASN A 184 -19.78 7.14 6.37
CA ASN A 184 -20.80 8.06 5.90
C ASN A 184 -20.60 9.42 6.58
N ILE A 185 -20.48 10.47 5.78
CA ILE A 185 -20.18 11.83 6.22
C ILE A 185 -21.23 12.83 5.72
N ASP A 186 -21.38 13.94 6.42
CA ASP A 186 -22.15 15.08 5.95
C ASP A 186 -21.34 16.00 5.03
N SER A 187 -21.94 17.12 4.59
CA SER A 187 -21.26 18.13 3.77
C SER A 187 -20.12 18.86 4.49
N GLN A 188 -20.05 18.78 5.82
CA GLN A 188 -18.96 19.36 6.62
C GLN A 188 -17.86 18.34 6.89
N GLY A 189 -18.03 17.09 6.46
CA GLY A 189 -17.08 16.00 6.65
C GLY A 189 -17.18 15.30 8.00
N CYS A 190 -18.24 15.56 8.77
CA CYS A 190 -18.52 14.92 10.05
C CYS A 190 -19.20 13.57 9.84
N ARG A 191 -18.83 12.56 10.63
CA ARG A 191 -19.46 11.24 10.59
C ARG A 191 -20.94 11.34 10.94
N VAL A 192 -21.80 10.74 10.11
CA VAL A 192 -23.25 10.72 10.31
C VAL A 192 -23.81 9.32 10.09
N VAL A 193 -24.84 8.98 10.88
CA VAL A 193 -25.51 7.68 10.76
C VAL A 193 -26.10 7.55 9.36
N MET A 194 -25.77 6.46 8.69
CA MET A 194 -26.29 6.15 7.38
C MET A 194 -27.77 5.79 7.47
N LYS A 195 -28.61 6.53 6.74
CA LYS A 195 -29.99 6.14 6.49
C LYS A 195 -30.02 5.05 5.41
N GLU A 196 -31.13 4.32 5.32
CA GLU A 196 -31.34 3.38 4.22
C GLU A 196 -31.10 4.08 2.88
N ALA A 197 -30.18 3.52 2.09
CA ALA A 197 -29.80 4.04 0.80
C ALA A 197 -29.38 2.86 -0.10
N ASP A 198 -29.80 2.92 -1.36
CA ASP A 198 -29.38 1.94 -2.35
C ASP A 198 -27.92 2.19 -2.73
N ILE A 199 -27.07 1.18 -2.50
CA ILE A 199 -25.65 1.26 -2.85
C ILE A 199 -25.42 0.35 -4.06
N LEU A 200 -24.84 0.92 -5.12
CA LEU A 200 -24.36 0.16 -6.28
C LEU A 200 -22.84 0.10 -6.25
N GLY A 201 -22.30 -1.10 -6.17
CA GLY A 201 -20.88 -1.40 -6.34
C GLY A 201 -20.60 -1.93 -7.74
N GLU A 202 -19.60 -1.36 -8.40
CA GLU A 202 -19.09 -1.78 -9.70
C GLU A 202 -17.60 -2.10 -9.57
N LEU A 203 -17.23 -3.37 -9.70
CA LEU A 203 -15.84 -3.82 -9.69
C LEU A 203 -15.37 -4.04 -11.12
N ARG A 204 -14.41 -3.23 -11.57
CA ARG A 204 -13.68 -3.41 -12.84
C ARG A 204 -12.31 -4.01 -12.57
N TYR A 205 -11.89 -4.96 -13.40
CA TYR A 205 -10.58 -5.58 -13.27
C TYR A 205 -10.09 -6.23 -14.59
N SER A 206 -8.79 -6.45 -14.72
CA SER A 206 -8.20 -7.22 -15.81
C SER A 206 -7.61 -8.52 -15.27
N ARG A 207 -7.68 -9.61 -16.06
CA ARG A 207 -6.95 -10.85 -15.80
C ARG A 207 -5.69 -10.96 -16.65
N MET A 208 -5.00 -9.82 -16.83
CA MET A 208 -3.80 -9.75 -17.65
C MET A 208 -4.09 -10.24 -19.08
N ARG A 209 -5.22 -9.79 -19.63
CA ARG A 209 -5.64 -10.01 -21.02
C ARG A 209 -6.27 -8.73 -21.54
N ALA A 210 -6.43 -8.62 -22.86
CA ALA A 210 -7.04 -7.44 -23.49
C ALA A 210 -8.48 -7.17 -23.00
N THR A 211 -9.21 -8.21 -22.59
CA THR A 211 -10.56 -8.09 -22.07
C THR A 211 -10.56 -7.65 -20.61
N GLU A 212 -11.24 -6.54 -20.34
CA GLU A 212 -11.59 -6.12 -18.98
C GLU A 212 -12.90 -6.77 -18.54
N PHE A 213 -12.99 -7.06 -17.25
CA PHE A 213 -14.17 -7.64 -16.61
C PHE A 213 -14.83 -6.58 -15.74
N CYS A 214 -16.16 -6.61 -15.72
CA CYS A 214 -16.97 -5.75 -14.86
C CYS A 214 -18.00 -6.61 -14.12
N VAL A 215 -18.09 -6.42 -12.81
CA VAL A 215 -19.06 -7.09 -11.95
C VAL A 215 -19.84 -6.03 -11.19
N LEU A 216 -21.17 -6.12 -11.26
CA LEU A 216 -22.08 -5.22 -10.58
C LEU A 216 -22.74 -5.93 -9.41
N ALA A 217 -22.85 -5.23 -8.29
CA ALA A 217 -23.59 -5.68 -7.12
C ALA A 217 -24.40 -4.50 -6.57
N SER A 218 -25.66 -4.73 -6.23
CA SER A 218 -26.52 -3.74 -5.59
C SER A 218 -26.99 -4.23 -4.24
N GLY A 219 -26.87 -3.40 -3.22
CA GLY A 219 -27.51 -3.60 -1.92
C GLY A 219 -28.65 -2.60 -1.76
N ALA A 220 -29.89 -3.10 -1.72
CA ALA A 220 -31.04 -2.37 -1.20
C ALA A 220 -31.18 -2.68 0.30
N GLY A 221 -31.74 -1.75 1.08
CA GLY A 221 -31.79 -1.74 2.55
C GLY A 221 -31.83 -3.10 3.29
N ILE A 222 -31.13 -3.14 4.44
CA ILE A 222 -31.17 -4.12 5.56
C ILE A 222 -30.96 -5.62 5.22
N ASN A 223 -30.88 -6.04 3.96
CA ASN A 223 -30.28 -7.33 3.59
C ASN A 223 -28.75 -7.26 3.68
N THR A 224 -28.26 -6.65 4.77
CA THR A 224 -26.86 -6.60 5.17
C THR A 224 -26.48 -7.99 5.64
N ILE A 225 -25.50 -8.60 4.97
CA ILE A 225 -24.68 -9.60 5.63
C ILE A 225 -23.99 -8.86 6.77
N ILE A 226 -24.49 -9.06 7.99
CA ILE A 226 -23.84 -8.51 9.18
C ILE A 226 -22.59 -9.34 9.39
N LEU A 227 -21.43 -8.79 9.03
CA LEU A 227 -20.16 -9.37 9.42
C LEU A 227 -20.11 -9.46 10.95
N PRO A 228 -19.52 -10.52 11.53
CA PRO A 228 -19.33 -10.62 12.97
C PRO A 228 -18.64 -9.37 13.53
N GLU A 229 -19.05 -8.91 14.71
CA GLU A 229 -18.44 -7.74 15.37
C GLU A 229 -16.90 -7.80 15.46
N PRO A 230 -16.26 -8.95 15.77
CA PRO A 230 -14.80 -9.05 15.79
C PRO A 230 -14.17 -8.78 14.42
N GLN A 231 -14.83 -9.19 13.33
CA GLN A 231 -14.34 -8.96 11.97
C GLN A 231 -14.46 -7.47 11.59
N ILE A 232 -15.59 -6.84 11.93
CA ILE A 232 -15.76 -5.39 11.74
C ILE A 232 -14.70 -4.62 12.53
N ALA A 233 -14.49 -4.99 13.79
CA ALA A 233 -13.48 -4.39 14.66
C ALA A 233 -12.07 -4.53 14.09
N TYR A 234 -11.73 -5.68 13.51
CA TYR A 234 -10.44 -5.92 12.86
C TYR A 234 -10.20 -4.96 11.68
N HIS A 235 -11.16 -4.85 10.75
CA HIS A 235 -11.01 -3.99 9.58
C HIS A 235 -11.02 -2.50 9.94
N GLN A 236 -11.89 -2.09 10.87
CA GLN A 236 -11.92 -0.73 11.39
C GLN A 236 -10.58 -0.37 12.06
N SER A 237 -10.04 -1.29 12.88
CA SER A 237 -8.76 -1.10 13.57
C SER A 237 -7.60 -0.95 12.58
N ARG A 238 -7.54 -1.80 11.54
CA ARG A 238 -6.53 -1.66 10.47
C ARG A 238 -6.61 -0.32 9.76
N SER A 239 -7.83 0.17 9.50
CA SER A 239 -8.01 1.48 8.89
C SER A 239 -7.49 2.60 9.79
N MET A 240 -7.78 2.56 11.09
CA MET A 240 -7.29 3.54 12.06
C MET A 240 -5.76 3.50 12.20
N ILE A 241 -5.15 2.31 12.12
CA ILE A 241 -3.69 2.13 12.09
C ILE A 241 -3.12 2.79 10.83
N CYS A 242 -3.69 2.54 9.64
CA CYS A 242 -3.26 3.18 8.40
C CYS A 242 -3.36 4.71 8.47
N GLU A 243 -4.46 5.24 9.03
CA GLU A 243 -4.63 6.68 9.23
C GLU A 243 -3.52 7.25 10.11
N PHE A 244 -3.27 6.63 11.27
CA PHE A 244 -2.18 7.02 12.17
C PHE A 244 -0.81 6.96 11.50
N LEU A 245 -0.45 5.84 10.88
CA LEU A 245 0.86 5.68 10.22
C LEU A 245 1.03 6.69 9.08
N SER A 246 -0.01 6.95 8.29
CA SER A 246 0.02 7.94 7.21
C SER A 246 0.16 9.37 7.73
N SER A 247 -0.32 9.66 8.95
CA SER A 247 -0.23 11.00 9.55
C SER A 247 1.21 11.41 9.88
N VAL A 248 2.10 10.43 10.08
CA VAL A 248 3.51 10.67 10.41
C VAL A 248 4.29 11.20 9.20
N PHE A 249 3.87 10.87 7.98
CA PHE A 249 4.66 11.14 6.76
C PHE A 249 3.96 12.15 5.85
N PRO A 250 4.42 13.41 5.80
CA PRO A 250 3.85 14.38 4.89
C PRO A 250 4.14 13.99 3.42
N LEU A 251 3.16 14.25 2.56
CA LEU A 251 3.31 14.14 1.12
C LEU A 251 3.82 15.48 0.59
N GLN A 252 4.95 15.45 -0.11
CA GLN A 252 5.60 16.61 -0.70
C GLN A 252 4.94 17.02 -2.03
N PRO A 253 5.20 18.24 -2.55
CA PRO A 253 4.60 18.72 -3.79
C PRO A 253 4.93 17.90 -5.04
N ASP A 254 5.98 17.08 -4.99
CA ASP A 254 6.36 16.14 -6.04
C ASP A 254 5.75 14.74 -5.84
N ASP A 255 4.69 14.64 -5.03
CA ASP A 255 3.99 13.40 -4.68
C ASP A 255 4.89 12.33 -4.02
N GLU A 256 5.99 12.76 -3.41
CA GLU A 256 6.87 11.90 -2.63
C GLU A 256 6.57 12.03 -1.14
N TYR A 257 6.43 10.91 -0.43
CA TYR A 257 6.43 10.95 1.03
C TYR A 257 7.80 11.33 1.57
N GLU A 258 7.84 12.23 2.54
CA GLU A 258 9.09 12.58 3.22
C GLU A 258 9.51 11.49 4.20
N THR A 259 10.79 11.11 4.16
CA THR A 259 11.37 10.19 5.16
C THR A 259 11.85 10.99 6.36
N LEU A 260 10.94 11.36 7.25
CA LEU A 260 11.28 12.08 8.48
C LEU A 260 12.12 11.19 9.40
N LYS A 261 13.36 11.60 9.68
CA LYS A 261 14.21 10.99 10.71
C LYS A 261 13.99 11.62 12.08
N ASP A 262 13.56 12.88 12.12
CA ASP A 262 13.24 13.61 13.35
C ASP A 262 11.75 13.94 13.40
N ILE A 263 11.09 13.65 14.52
CA ILE A 263 9.65 13.85 14.70
C ILE A 263 9.37 14.39 16.10
N ASP A 264 8.25 15.10 16.25
CA ASP A 264 7.74 15.47 17.57
C ASP A 264 7.19 14.20 18.27
N LEU A 265 8.05 13.52 19.02
CA LEU A 265 7.68 12.28 19.71
C LEU A 265 6.53 12.48 20.69
N GLU A 266 6.49 13.60 21.43
CA GLU A 266 5.41 13.84 22.39
C GLU A 266 4.07 13.94 21.68
N HIS A 267 4.03 14.66 20.56
CA HIS A 267 2.84 14.75 19.70
C HIS A 267 2.39 13.36 19.20
N TYR A 268 3.30 12.57 18.63
CA TYR A 268 2.94 11.28 18.04
C TYR A 268 2.69 10.18 19.08
N GLN A 269 3.32 10.24 20.26
CA GLN A 269 2.99 9.37 21.40
C GLN A 269 1.57 9.67 21.91
N LEU A 270 1.20 10.95 22.02
CA LEU A 270 -0.17 11.33 22.41
C LEU A 270 -1.20 10.88 21.36
N ALA A 271 -0.89 11.05 20.07
CA ALA A 271 -1.73 10.57 18.98
C ALA A 271 -1.86 9.04 18.99
N PHE A 272 -0.75 8.33 19.25
CA PHE A 272 -0.73 6.87 19.35
C PHE A 272 -1.54 6.38 20.56
N GLN A 273 -1.43 7.04 21.71
CA GLN A 273 -2.24 6.70 22.89
C GLN A 273 -3.73 6.89 22.60
N ARG A 274 -4.11 7.98 21.91
CA ARG A 274 -5.50 8.19 21.47
C ARG A 274 -5.96 7.10 20.52
N LEU A 275 -5.10 6.61 19.62
CA LEU A 275 -5.41 5.45 18.77
C LEU A 275 -5.72 4.22 19.64
N LEU A 276 -4.83 3.86 20.57
CA LEU A 276 -5.01 2.71 21.47
C LEU A 276 -6.27 2.83 22.34
N ASP A 277 -6.60 4.04 22.78
CA ASP A 277 -7.78 4.32 23.59
C ASP A 277 -9.10 4.19 22.81
N ASN A 278 -9.05 4.16 21.47
CA ASN A 278 -10.23 4.12 20.61
C ASN A 278 -10.25 2.92 19.64
N ILE A 279 -9.18 2.15 19.53
CA ILE A 279 -9.08 1.04 18.58
C ILE A 279 -10.03 -0.10 18.98
N PRO A 280 -10.98 -0.51 18.11
CA PRO A 280 -11.94 -1.56 18.45
C PRO A 280 -11.31 -2.91 18.77
N ALA A 281 -10.18 -3.26 18.13
CA ALA A 281 -9.50 -4.54 18.29
C ALA A 281 -9.17 -4.89 19.75
N ARG A 282 -8.99 -3.89 20.62
CA ARG A 282 -8.67 -4.10 22.04
C ARG A 282 -9.77 -4.84 22.83
N PHE A 283 -10.99 -4.88 22.31
CA PHE A 283 -12.14 -5.50 22.96
C PHE A 283 -12.37 -6.97 22.55
N PHE A 284 -11.55 -7.50 21.63
CA PHE A 284 -11.74 -8.83 21.05
C PHE A 284 -10.50 -9.70 21.25
N ASP A 285 -10.74 -10.99 21.50
CA ASP A 285 -9.72 -11.97 21.89
C ASP A 285 -9.43 -13.01 20.77
N ASP A 286 -9.97 -12.81 19.56
CA ASP A 286 -9.67 -13.66 18.41
C ASP A 286 -8.26 -13.38 17.85
N ASP A 287 -7.71 -14.35 17.12
CA ASP A 287 -6.34 -14.32 16.63
C ASP A 287 -6.04 -13.09 15.75
N TYR A 288 -7.02 -12.60 14.98
CA TYR A 288 -6.81 -11.45 14.10
C TYR A 288 -6.66 -10.15 14.89
N ASN A 289 -7.59 -9.87 15.80
CA ASN A 289 -7.54 -8.67 16.64
C ASN A 289 -6.36 -8.70 17.61
N LYS A 290 -6.04 -9.87 18.21
CA LYS A 290 -4.83 -10.07 19.02
C LYS A 290 -3.56 -9.76 18.24
N SER A 291 -3.44 -10.24 17.02
CA SER A 291 -2.28 -10.00 16.18
C SER A 291 -2.07 -8.49 15.93
N LEU A 292 -3.14 -7.73 15.66
CA LEU A 292 -3.04 -6.28 15.50
C LEU A 292 -2.52 -5.61 16.78
N MET A 293 -3.09 -5.97 17.94
CA MET A 293 -2.67 -5.38 19.21
C MET A 293 -1.24 -5.77 19.56
N ALA A 294 -0.81 -6.99 19.23
CA ALA A 294 0.56 -7.43 19.40
C ALA A 294 1.53 -6.58 18.56
N ASP A 295 1.21 -6.27 17.30
CA ASP A 295 2.06 -5.41 16.46
C ASP A 295 2.20 -3.99 17.01
N LEU A 296 1.14 -3.46 17.62
CA LEU A 296 1.11 -2.12 18.20
C LEU A 296 1.85 -2.04 19.53
N VAL A 297 1.51 -2.88 20.50
CA VAL A 297 1.91 -2.79 21.92
C VAL A 297 2.27 -4.13 22.57
N GLY A 298 2.44 -5.20 21.79
CA GLY A 298 2.80 -6.51 22.32
C GLY A 298 4.20 -6.57 22.94
N ASP A 299 4.44 -7.63 23.72
CA ASP A 299 5.76 -7.90 24.29
C ASP A 299 6.80 -8.24 23.21
N PRO A 300 8.09 -7.91 23.40
CA PRO A 300 9.14 -8.27 22.45
C PRO A 300 9.12 -9.76 22.07
N PRO A 301 9.26 -10.11 20.78
CA PRO A 301 9.67 -9.27 19.66
C PRO A 301 8.55 -8.46 18.96
N SER A 302 7.33 -8.43 19.52
CA SER A 302 6.22 -7.63 18.99
C SER A 302 6.29 -6.16 19.48
N GLY A 303 5.22 -5.38 19.30
CA GLY A 303 5.12 -4.00 19.82
C GLY A 303 6.02 -2.99 19.13
N GLN A 304 6.39 -3.25 17.87
CA GLN A 304 7.38 -2.45 17.14
C GLN A 304 6.92 -1.01 16.92
N VAL A 305 5.60 -0.75 16.84
CA VAL A 305 5.08 0.63 16.72
C VAL A 305 5.36 1.43 17.99
N ASN A 306 4.99 0.89 19.16
CA ASN A 306 5.27 1.51 20.45
C ASN A 306 6.79 1.67 20.69
N LEU A 307 7.57 0.63 20.37
CA LEU A 307 9.02 0.67 20.54
C LEU A 307 9.65 1.78 19.68
N ALA A 308 9.26 1.89 18.41
CA ALA A 308 9.76 2.95 17.53
C ALA A 308 9.48 4.36 18.10
N LEU A 309 8.28 4.58 18.65
CA LEU A 309 7.89 5.87 19.23
C LEU A 309 8.46 6.13 20.63
N SER A 310 9.06 5.14 21.29
CA SER A 310 9.60 5.30 22.64
C SER A 310 10.88 6.16 22.71
N LYS A 311 11.65 6.21 21.61
CA LYS A 311 12.93 6.93 21.54
C LYS A 311 13.20 7.46 20.14
N GLN A 312 13.75 8.68 20.04
CA GLN A 312 14.09 9.30 18.76
C GLN A 312 15.11 8.47 17.98
N GLU A 313 16.05 7.85 18.69
CA GLU A 313 17.07 6.96 18.09
C GLU A 313 16.43 5.75 17.39
N TYR A 314 15.40 5.14 18.00
CA TYR A 314 14.74 3.98 17.40
C TYR A 314 13.91 4.38 16.19
N PHE A 315 13.17 5.48 16.31
CA PHE A 315 12.41 6.02 15.18
C PHE A 315 13.32 6.40 14.00
N SER A 316 14.35 7.22 14.26
CA SER A 316 15.26 7.72 13.24
C SER A 316 16.07 6.63 12.55
N ARG A 317 16.45 5.57 13.28
CA ARG A 317 17.23 4.47 12.76
C ARG A 317 16.40 3.50 11.93
N TRP A 318 15.24 3.07 12.41
CA TRP A 318 14.47 2.00 11.75
C TRP A 318 12.96 2.24 11.74
N GLY A 319 12.41 2.94 12.74
CA GLY A 319 10.96 3.17 12.84
C GLY A 319 10.39 3.92 11.63
N CYS A 320 11.09 4.94 11.14
CA CYS A 320 10.67 5.70 9.96
C CYS A 320 10.55 4.83 8.70
N HIS A 321 11.44 3.84 8.53
CA HIS A 321 11.41 2.89 7.41
C HIS A 321 10.37 1.78 7.61
N TYR A 322 10.26 1.28 8.84
CA TYR A 322 9.33 0.24 9.24
C TYR A 322 7.87 0.69 9.10
N PHE A 323 7.54 1.92 9.53
CA PHE A 323 6.17 2.43 9.48
C PHE A 323 5.65 2.51 8.04
N PHE A 324 6.47 2.92 7.07
CA PHE A 324 6.09 2.86 5.65
C PHE A 324 5.79 1.43 5.18
N SER A 325 6.59 0.45 5.63
CA SER A 325 6.40 -0.96 5.27
C SER A 325 5.12 -1.52 5.89
N LEU A 326 4.87 -1.24 7.17
CA LEU A 326 3.67 -1.66 7.90
C LEU A 326 2.41 -0.99 7.32
N TRP A 327 2.47 0.31 7.04
CA TRP A 327 1.39 1.04 6.39
C TRP A 327 1.09 0.46 5.01
N ASN A 328 2.10 0.16 4.20
CA ASN A 328 1.91 -0.51 2.91
C ASN A 328 1.23 -1.88 3.09
N ALA A 329 1.68 -2.69 4.04
CA ALA A 329 1.13 -4.02 4.28
C ALA A 329 -0.36 -3.97 4.66
N HIS A 330 -0.76 -3.05 5.55
CA HIS A 330 -2.17 -2.91 5.92
C HIS A 330 -3.01 -2.26 4.82
N SER A 331 -2.54 -1.17 4.19
CA SER A 331 -3.32 -0.48 3.14
C SER A 331 -3.61 -1.35 1.93
N LYS A 332 -2.69 -2.26 1.58
CA LYS A 332 -2.85 -3.15 0.42
C LYS A 332 -3.88 -4.25 0.60
N GLN A 333 -4.30 -4.53 1.83
CA GLN A 333 -5.42 -5.45 2.10
C GLN A 333 -6.65 -4.75 2.64
N LEU A 334 -6.72 -3.42 2.50
CA LEU A 334 -7.93 -2.62 2.78
C LEU A 334 -8.67 -2.31 1.49
#